data_AF-A0A6C0KNE6-F1
#
_entry.id   AF-A0A6C0KNE6-F1
#
_cell.length_a   1.000
_cell.length_b   1.000
_cell.length_c   1.000
_cell.angle_alpha   90.00
_cell.angle_beta   90.00
_cell.angle_gamma   90.00
#
_symmetry.space_group_name_H-M   'P 1'
#
loop_
_entity.id
_entity.type
_entity.pdbx_description
1 polymer ?
#
loop_
_entity_poly.entity_id
_entity_poly.type
_entity_poly.pdbx_seq_one_letter_code
_entity_poly.pdbx_strand_id
1 'polypeptide(L)'
;MSIYEDRNQSLLRQSQVVVNDTIQYKLDKVADIYINGLYHVTVFRRFNSVYEYIVECANGNRYLQKNGTLRTSLKSSLCLSEKEATQLYSVYAFSYKHNDIIDVSIVELADRSWSQVTKQYGAVCVNLSGIVLDTPRYDAYPQYDDVQSRIYATGDTGAYPQDDDVPIDSPKNTVYYRNVSCYCHMNDDEEEEEEEEEEEEEEDEDEDDEDEDTSKYFLLRSGRRVPKIQMS
;
A
#
# COMPACT_ATOMS: atom_id res chain seq x y z
N MET A 1 -27.47 -1.59 -6.84
CA MET A 1 -26.38 -1.96 -5.91
C MET A 1 -25.67 -0.68 -5.56
N SER A 2 -25.51 -0.37 -4.28
CA SER A 2 -24.85 0.89 -3.87
C SER A 2 -23.36 0.85 -4.22
N ILE A 3 -22.74 2.01 -4.46
CA ILE A 3 -21.29 2.13 -4.72
C ILE A 3 -20.48 1.46 -3.59
N TYR A 4 -20.99 1.52 -2.36
CA TYR A 4 -20.38 0.88 -1.18
C TYR A 4 -20.47 -0.65 -1.18
N GLU A 5 -21.59 -1.22 -1.62
CA GLU A 5 -21.74 -2.68 -1.73
C GLU A 5 -20.80 -3.25 -2.80
N ASP A 6 -20.70 -2.56 -3.95
CA ASP A 6 -19.81 -2.97 -5.05
C ASP A 6 -18.33 -2.87 -4.65
N ARG A 7 -17.96 -1.79 -3.94
CA ARG A 7 -16.64 -1.61 -3.33
C ARG A 7 -16.27 -2.79 -2.43
N ASN A 8 -17.13 -3.13 -1.48
CA ASN A 8 -16.88 -4.20 -0.52
C ASN A 8 -16.79 -5.56 -1.20
N GLN A 9 -17.65 -5.84 -2.18
CA GLN A 9 -17.60 -7.09 -2.95
C GLN A 9 -16.31 -7.23 -3.76
N SER A 10 -15.83 -6.15 -4.37
CA SER A 10 -14.56 -6.15 -5.11
C SER A 10 -13.36 -6.38 -4.19
N LEU A 11 -13.30 -5.71 -3.04
CA LEU A 11 -12.26 -5.94 -2.03
C LEU A 11 -12.30 -7.38 -1.50
N LEU A 12 -13.50 -7.94 -1.27
CA LEU A 12 -13.66 -9.34 -0.89
C LEU A 12 -13.05 -10.27 -1.94
N ARG A 13 -13.32 -10.09 -3.24
CA ARG A 13 -12.69 -10.91 -4.30
C ARG A 13 -11.16 -10.84 -4.28
N GLN A 14 -10.58 -9.65 -4.08
CA GLN A 14 -9.12 -9.48 -4.03
C GLN A 14 -8.49 -10.07 -2.75
N SER A 15 -9.29 -10.23 -1.70
CA SER A 15 -8.91 -10.77 -0.39
C SER A 15 -8.99 -12.30 -0.29
N GLN A 16 -9.42 -12.98 -1.36
CA GLN A 16 -9.70 -14.41 -1.36
C GLN A 16 -8.44 -15.25 -1.15
N VAL A 17 -8.48 -16.16 -0.18
CA VAL A 17 -7.46 -17.15 0.13
C VAL A 17 -8.14 -18.51 0.34
N VAL A 18 -7.54 -19.60 -0.12
CA VAL A 18 -8.02 -20.96 0.17
C VAL A 18 -7.20 -21.52 1.32
N VAL A 19 -7.88 -21.81 2.44
CA VAL A 19 -7.27 -22.42 3.65
C VAL A 19 -8.08 -23.66 3.99
N ASN A 20 -7.48 -24.84 3.93
CA ASN A 20 -8.16 -26.12 4.16
C ASN A 20 -9.45 -26.27 3.32
N ASP A 21 -9.33 -26.05 2.00
CA ASP A 21 -10.46 -26.08 1.03
C ASP A 21 -11.60 -25.09 1.31
N THR A 22 -11.41 -24.16 2.26
CA THR A 22 -12.37 -23.12 2.59
C THR A 22 -11.87 -21.78 2.08
N ILE A 23 -12.73 -21.07 1.35
CA ILE A 23 -12.45 -19.70 0.90
C ILE A 23 -12.58 -18.77 2.12
N GLN A 24 -11.49 -18.09 2.47
CA GLN A 24 -11.45 -17.02 3.46
C GLN A 24 -11.15 -15.70 2.77
N TYR A 25 -11.64 -14.61 3.34
CA TYR A 25 -11.49 -13.25 2.84
C TYR A 25 -10.76 -12.42 3.87
N LYS A 26 -9.50 -12.06 3.60
CA LYS A 26 -8.70 -11.30 4.58
C LYS A 26 -7.82 -10.24 3.93
N LEU A 27 -8.12 -8.98 4.25
CA LEU A 27 -7.28 -7.81 4.01
C LEU A 27 -6.90 -7.22 5.36
N ASP A 28 -5.61 -6.99 5.54
CA ASP A 28 -5.11 -6.26 6.71
C ASP A 28 -4.94 -4.80 6.29
N LYS A 29 -5.62 -3.86 6.96
CA LYS A 29 -5.40 -2.43 6.73
C LYS A 29 -4.01 -2.04 7.21
N VAL A 30 -3.23 -1.37 6.36
CA VAL A 30 -1.83 -1.00 6.64
C VAL A 30 -1.69 0.50 6.82
N ALA A 31 -2.35 1.32 6.00
CA ALA A 31 -2.22 2.76 6.11
C ALA A 31 -3.49 3.52 5.72
N ASP A 32 -3.71 4.65 6.40
CA ASP A 32 -4.49 5.78 5.88
C ASP A 32 -3.54 6.93 5.60
N ILE A 33 -3.63 7.49 4.39
CA ILE A 33 -2.74 8.53 3.91
C ILE A 33 -3.53 9.79 3.64
N TYR A 34 -3.10 10.84 4.33
CA TYR A 34 -3.55 12.20 4.15
C TYR A 34 -2.43 13.00 3.48
N ILE A 35 -2.80 13.97 2.65
CA ILE A 35 -1.85 14.89 2.04
C ILE A 35 -2.36 16.30 2.30
N ASN A 36 -1.55 17.10 3.00
CA ASN A 36 -1.93 18.43 3.47
C ASN A 36 -3.25 18.42 4.27
N GLY A 37 -3.50 17.37 5.04
CA GLY A 37 -4.71 17.20 5.87
C GLY A 37 -5.92 16.60 5.16
N LEU A 38 -5.86 16.36 3.85
CA LEU A 38 -6.95 15.78 3.07
C LEU A 38 -6.73 14.27 2.87
N TYR A 39 -7.78 13.47 3.02
CA TYR A 39 -7.69 12.02 2.80
C TYR A 39 -7.52 11.71 1.31
N HIS A 40 -6.52 10.89 0.97
CA HIS A 40 -6.23 10.52 -0.41
C HIS A 40 -6.23 9.02 -0.67
N VAL A 41 -5.66 8.22 0.23
CA VAL A 41 -5.38 6.81 -0.05
C VAL A 41 -5.53 5.96 1.21
N THR A 42 -6.11 4.76 1.08
CA THR A 42 -5.97 3.67 2.04
C THR A 42 -5.17 2.54 1.42
N VAL A 43 -4.29 1.92 2.21
CA VAL A 43 -3.48 0.78 1.79
C VAL A 43 -3.87 -0.47 2.57
N PHE A 44 -4.07 -1.56 1.86
CA PHE A 44 -4.34 -2.89 2.41
C PHE A 44 -3.23 -3.86 2.03
N ARG A 45 -2.91 -4.81 2.90
CA ARG A 45 -2.06 -5.96 2.60
C ARG A 45 -2.93 -7.18 2.34
N ARG A 46 -2.59 -7.95 1.31
CA ARG A 46 -3.26 -9.24 1.05
C ARG A 46 -2.75 -10.30 2.01
N PHE A 47 -3.65 -11.11 2.57
CA PHE A 47 -3.22 -12.15 3.53
C PHE A 47 -2.41 -13.27 2.87
N ASN A 48 -2.66 -13.58 1.60
CA ASN A 48 -1.92 -14.60 0.84
C ASN A 48 -0.52 -14.15 0.36
N SER A 49 -0.20 -12.85 0.45
CA SER A 49 1.12 -12.35 0.07
C SER A 49 1.50 -11.14 0.93
N VAL A 50 2.47 -11.34 1.81
CA VAL A 50 3.02 -10.27 2.66
C VAL A 50 3.78 -9.19 1.87
N TYR A 51 3.99 -9.42 0.57
CA TYR A 51 4.67 -8.51 -0.34
C TYR A 51 3.73 -7.90 -1.39
N GLU A 52 2.42 -8.10 -1.28
CA GLU A 52 1.43 -7.49 -2.16
C GLU A 52 0.46 -6.60 -1.39
N TYR A 53 0.27 -5.41 -1.94
CA TYR A 53 -0.51 -4.34 -1.35
C TYR A 53 -1.54 -3.84 -2.35
N ILE A 54 -2.72 -3.51 -1.85
CA ILE A 54 -3.79 -2.88 -2.61
C ILE A 54 -3.86 -1.44 -2.15
N VAL A 55 -3.61 -0.52 -3.07
CA VAL A 55 -3.69 0.92 -2.84
C VAL A 55 -5.04 1.39 -3.38
N GLU A 56 -5.94 1.79 -2.49
CA GLU A 56 -7.26 2.34 -2.83
C GLU A 56 -7.23 3.86 -2.65
N CYS A 57 -7.42 4.62 -3.72
CA CYS A 57 -7.50 6.08 -3.63
C CYS A 57 -8.92 6.57 -3.32
N ALA A 58 -9.06 7.85 -3.02
CA ALA A 58 -10.31 8.46 -2.52
C ALA A 58 -11.50 8.34 -3.48
N ASN A 59 -11.26 8.14 -4.79
CA ASN A 59 -12.31 7.90 -5.78
C ASN A 59 -12.72 6.40 -5.89
N GLY A 60 -12.10 5.51 -5.12
CA GLY A 60 -12.38 4.08 -5.12
C GLY A 60 -11.60 3.24 -6.14
N ASN A 61 -10.72 3.85 -6.95
CA ASN A 61 -9.83 3.09 -7.83
C ASN A 61 -8.81 2.31 -6.98
N ARG A 62 -8.42 1.12 -7.46
CA ARG A 62 -7.53 0.20 -6.75
C ARG A 62 -6.37 -0.20 -7.62
N TYR A 63 -5.17 -0.20 -7.03
CA TYR A 63 -3.93 -0.61 -7.70
C TYR A 63 -3.30 -1.73 -6.90
N LEU A 64 -3.00 -2.85 -7.56
CA LEU A 64 -2.21 -3.91 -6.98
C LEU A 64 -0.74 -3.56 -7.16
N GLN A 65 0.02 -3.55 -6.07
CA GLN A 65 1.44 -3.21 -6.08
C GLN A 65 2.24 -4.23 -5.29
N LYS A 66 3.49 -4.47 -5.71
CA LYS A 66 4.47 -5.19 -4.91
C LYS A 66 4.94 -4.33 -3.74
N ASN A 67 5.70 -4.92 -2.82
CA ASN A 67 6.28 -4.23 -1.70
C ASN A 67 7.26 -3.15 -2.18
N GLY A 68 6.81 -1.91 -2.21
CA GLY A 68 7.62 -0.72 -2.46
C GLY A 68 7.64 0.22 -1.26
N THR A 69 8.29 1.36 -1.43
CA THR A 69 8.21 2.48 -0.47
C THR A 69 6.84 3.17 -0.59
N LEU A 70 6.44 3.86 0.48
CA LEU A 70 5.26 4.69 0.47
C LEU A 70 5.33 5.72 -0.67
N ARG A 71 6.49 6.34 -0.88
CA ARG A 71 6.75 7.31 -1.97
C ARG A 71 6.53 6.71 -3.35
N THR A 72 7.11 5.54 -3.63
CA THR A 72 6.93 4.85 -4.92
C THR A 72 5.47 4.48 -5.18
N SER A 73 4.77 4.02 -4.13
CA SER A 73 3.34 3.70 -4.22
C SER A 73 2.48 4.93 -4.50
N LEU A 74 2.74 6.05 -3.84
CA LEU A 74 2.01 7.29 -4.10
C LEU A 74 2.34 7.89 -5.44
N LYS A 75 3.61 7.83 -5.88
CA LYS A 75 4.03 8.29 -7.22
C LYS A 75 3.17 7.63 -8.29
N SER A 76 3.04 6.31 -8.24
CA SER A 76 2.29 5.54 -9.23
C SER A 76 0.77 5.70 -9.08
N SER A 77 0.22 5.64 -7.86
CA SER A 77 -1.24 5.73 -7.64
C SER A 77 -1.82 7.13 -7.84
N LEU A 78 -1.04 8.18 -7.54
CA LEU A 78 -1.47 9.58 -7.68
C LEU A 78 -0.87 10.26 -8.92
N CYS A 79 -0.15 9.51 -9.77
CA CYS A 79 0.45 10.02 -11.00
C CYS A 79 1.42 11.18 -10.78
N LEU A 80 2.19 11.15 -9.69
CA LEU A 80 3.12 12.22 -9.37
C LEU A 80 4.32 12.16 -10.32
N SER A 81 4.78 13.32 -10.76
CA SER A 81 6.09 13.40 -11.41
C SER A 81 7.21 13.00 -10.45
N GLU A 82 8.39 12.65 -10.98
CA GLU A 82 9.55 12.33 -10.13
C GLU A 82 9.91 13.48 -9.18
N LYS A 83 9.79 14.72 -9.66
CA LYS A 83 10.03 15.92 -8.87
C LYS A 83 9.04 16.07 -7.72
N GLU A 84 7.76 15.77 -7.94
CA GLU A 84 6.75 15.82 -6.88
C GLU A 84 6.93 14.66 -5.90
N ALA A 85 7.17 13.46 -6.42
CA ALA A 85 7.39 12.27 -5.61
C ALA A 85 8.58 12.45 -4.66
N THR A 86 9.71 13.00 -5.13
CA THR A 86 10.92 13.29 -4.31
C THR A 86 10.72 14.38 -3.27
N GLN A 87 9.71 15.24 -3.44
CA GLN A 87 9.38 16.28 -2.45
C GLN A 87 8.49 15.79 -1.32
N LEU A 88 7.88 14.59 -1.41
CA LEU A 88 7.06 14.04 -0.34
C LEU A 88 7.85 13.91 0.98
N TYR A 89 7.26 14.36 2.08
CA TYR A 89 7.79 14.15 3.42
C TYR A 89 6.67 13.99 4.45
N SER A 90 6.99 13.34 5.57
CA SER A 90 6.05 13.07 6.66
C SER A 90 5.89 14.30 7.56
N VAL A 91 4.65 14.80 7.69
CA VAL A 91 4.32 15.90 8.61
C VAL A 91 3.88 15.37 9.96
N TYR A 92 3.09 14.31 9.95
CA TYR A 92 2.53 13.69 11.15
C TYR A 92 2.25 12.23 10.87
N ALA A 93 2.48 11.37 11.87
CA ALA A 93 2.10 9.98 11.77
C ALA A 93 1.72 9.38 13.13
N PHE A 94 0.81 8.42 13.10
CA PHE A 94 0.31 7.70 14.26
C PHE A 94 0.40 6.19 14.01
N SER A 95 0.90 5.43 14.98
CA SER A 95 0.96 3.97 14.92
C SER A 95 -0.23 3.35 15.64
N TYR A 96 -1.00 2.53 14.94
CA TYR A 96 -2.10 1.78 15.55
C TYR A 96 -1.62 0.65 16.46
N LYS A 97 -0.44 0.06 16.19
CA LYS A 97 0.14 -1.00 17.05
C LYS A 97 0.60 -0.47 18.40
N HIS A 98 1.23 0.71 18.41
CA HIS A 98 1.77 1.31 19.64
C HIS A 98 0.77 2.26 20.30
N ASN A 99 -0.30 2.62 19.59
CA ASN A 99 -1.30 3.62 20.01
C ASN A 99 -0.65 4.96 20.38
N ASP A 100 0.33 5.38 19.58
CA ASP A 100 1.15 6.57 19.84
C ASP A 100 1.61 7.26 18.54
N ILE A 101 2.02 8.52 18.67
CA ILE A 101 2.57 9.34 17.59
C ILE A 101 3.96 8.81 17.23
N ILE A 102 4.23 8.73 15.93
CA ILE A 102 5.56 8.40 15.41
C ILE A 102 6.32 9.72 15.28
N ASP A 103 7.53 9.79 15.85
CA ASP A 103 8.40 10.94 15.70
C ASP A 103 8.95 11.02 14.27
N VAL A 104 8.27 11.81 13.44
CA VAL A 104 8.62 12.01 12.02
C VAL A 104 9.93 12.79 11.83
N SER A 105 10.46 13.44 12.86
CA SER A 105 11.78 14.09 12.78
C SER A 105 12.92 13.08 12.77
N ILE A 106 12.67 11.87 13.28
CA ILE A 106 13.62 10.76 13.33
C ILE A 106 13.32 9.75 12.21
N VAL A 107 12.05 9.57 11.88
CA VAL A 107 11.59 8.56 10.92
C VAL A 107 10.80 9.18 9.78
N GLU A 108 11.41 9.29 8.61
CA GLU A 108 10.69 9.60 7.38
C GLU A 108 9.94 8.36 6.88
N LEU A 109 8.60 8.37 6.96
CA LEU A 109 7.77 7.24 6.53
C LEU A 109 7.63 7.16 5.01
N ALA A 110 7.80 8.27 4.28
CA ALA A 110 7.71 8.27 2.81
C ALA A 110 8.72 7.27 2.18
N ASP A 111 9.89 7.11 2.81
CA ASP A 111 10.97 6.25 2.31
C ASP A 111 10.95 4.83 2.90
N ARG A 112 9.97 4.51 3.75
CA ARG A 112 9.81 3.17 4.32
C ARG A 112 8.99 2.29 3.41
N SER A 113 9.39 1.02 3.32
CA SER A 113 8.61 0.02 2.61
C SER A 113 7.37 -0.41 3.39
N TRP A 114 6.32 -0.85 2.70
CA TRP A 114 5.10 -1.29 3.36
C TRP A 114 5.32 -2.45 4.35
N SER A 115 6.22 -3.37 4.02
CA SER A 115 6.64 -4.44 4.93
C SER A 115 7.31 -3.92 6.18
N GLN A 116 8.17 -2.90 6.09
CA GLN A 116 8.78 -2.23 7.25
C GLN A 116 7.72 -1.54 8.10
N VAL A 117 6.82 -0.77 7.48
CA VAL A 117 5.71 -0.09 8.17
C VAL A 117 4.85 -1.11 8.93
N THR A 118 4.45 -2.19 8.27
CA THR A 118 3.61 -3.24 8.87
C THR A 118 4.34 -3.96 10.02
N LYS A 119 5.62 -4.32 9.83
CA LYS A 119 6.41 -5.02 10.86
C LYS A 119 6.59 -4.15 12.11
N GLN A 120 6.93 -2.89 11.92
CA GLN A 120 7.28 -1.98 13.02
C GLN A 120 6.04 -1.40 13.70
N TYR A 121 5.06 -0.94 12.92
CA TYR A 121 3.93 -0.14 13.39
C TYR A 121 2.56 -0.83 13.26
N GLY A 122 2.50 -2.03 12.65
CA GLY A 122 1.24 -2.75 12.38
C GLY A 122 0.44 -2.08 11.27
N ALA A 123 -0.11 -0.92 11.59
CA ALA A 123 -0.74 -0.01 10.65
C ALA A 123 -0.44 1.44 11.07
N VAL A 124 -0.56 2.38 10.14
CA VAL A 124 -0.33 3.81 10.39
C VAL A 124 -1.44 4.71 9.85
N CYS A 125 -1.63 5.85 10.49
CA CYS A 125 -2.29 7.00 9.88
C CYS A 125 -1.18 8.04 9.65
N VAL A 126 -0.98 8.50 8.42
CA VAL A 126 0.11 9.42 8.07
C VAL A 126 -0.42 10.61 7.27
N ASN A 127 0.02 11.80 7.65
CA ASN A 127 -0.19 13.03 6.88
C ASN A 127 1.13 13.45 6.25
N LEU A 128 1.12 13.61 4.93
CA LEU A 128 2.26 13.98 4.12
C LEU A 128 2.11 15.41 3.61
N SER A 129 3.23 16.01 3.24
CA SER A 129 3.26 17.27 2.51
C SER A 129 4.38 17.24 1.47
N GLY A 130 4.71 18.40 0.90
CA GLY A 130 5.74 18.54 -0.13
C GLY A 130 5.23 18.42 -1.55
N ILE A 131 3.99 17.96 -1.75
CA ILE A 131 3.29 18.14 -3.02
C ILE A 131 2.19 19.19 -2.87
N VAL A 132 2.18 20.15 -3.80
CA VAL A 132 1.08 21.11 -3.93
C VAL A 132 0.00 20.39 -4.71
N LEU A 133 -0.91 19.75 -3.98
CA LEU A 133 -2.13 19.25 -4.57
C LEU A 133 -3.08 20.43 -4.78
N ASP A 134 -3.56 20.54 -6.01
CA ASP A 134 -4.56 21.52 -6.46
C ASP A 134 -5.97 21.22 -5.91
N THR A 135 -6.06 20.68 -4.68
CA THR A 135 -7.33 20.45 -4.00
C THR A 135 -7.73 21.69 -3.20
N PRO A 136 -9.01 22.12 -3.26
CA PRO A 136 -9.47 23.22 -2.45
C PRO A 136 -9.21 22.87 -0.98
N ARG A 137 -8.33 23.65 -0.34
CA ARG A 137 -8.22 23.65 1.11
C ARG A 137 -9.58 24.05 1.64
N TYR A 138 -10.32 23.08 2.16
CA TYR A 138 -11.28 23.39 3.20
C TYR A 138 -10.42 23.73 4.41
N ASP A 139 -10.28 25.03 4.73
CA ASP A 139 -9.58 25.51 5.93
C ASP A 139 -10.25 25.04 7.25
N ALA A 140 -11.21 24.12 7.18
CA ALA A 140 -11.67 23.34 8.31
C ALA A 140 -10.64 22.27 8.63
N TYR A 141 -9.57 22.63 9.34
CA TYR A 141 -8.92 21.67 10.22
C TYR A 141 -10.02 21.06 11.09
N PRO A 142 -10.27 19.73 11.07
CA PRO A 142 -11.00 19.12 12.16
C PRO A 142 -10.20 19.46 13.42
N GLN A 143 -10.81 20.21 14.34
CA GLN A 143 -10.22 20.45 15.64
C GLN A 143 -9.83 19.09 16.21
N TYR A 144 -8.65 19.03 16.84
CA TYR A 144 -7.97 17.82 17.31
C TYR A 144 -8.85 16.82 18.08
N ASP A 145 -9.98 17.26 18.61
CA ASP A 145 -10.97 16.41 19.28
C ASP A 145 -11.66 15.42 18.34
N ASP A 146 -11.78 15.69 17.03
CA ASP A 146 -12.58 14.85 16.13
C ASP A 146 -11.83 13.63 15.55
N VAL A 147 -10.49 13.64 15.55
CA VAL A 147 -9.71 12.47 15.08
C VAL A 147 -9.59 11.41 16.19
N GLN A 148 -9.40 11.84 17.45
CA GLN A 148 -9.53 10.93 18.59
C GLN A 148 -10.98 10.44 18.73
N SER A 149 -11.99 11.31 18.66
CA SER A 149 -13.40 10.90 18.77
C SER A 149 -13.79 9.87 17.70
N ARG A 150 -13.35 10.03 16.44
CA ARG A 150 -13.64 9.08 15.35
C ARG A 150 -12.92 7.75 15.48
N ILE A 151 -11.71 7.74 16.04
CA ILE A 151 -10.98 6.50 16.34
C ILE A 151 -11.70 5.73 17.47
N TYR A 152 -12.28 6.42 18.45
CA TYR A 152 -13.09 5.80 19.51
C TYR A 152 -14.55 5.50 19.13
N ALA A 153 -15.13 6.17 18.12
CA ALA A 153 -16.53 6.02 17.71
C ALA A 153 -16.79 4.86 16.72
N THR A 154 -15.80 4.01 16.42
CA THR A 154 -16.03 2.75 15.67
C THR A 154 -16.68 1.65 16.52
N GLY A 155 -16.98 1.93 17.79
CA GLY A 155 -17.98 1.20 18.57
C GLY A 155 -19.39 1.76 18.32
N ASP A 156 -20.06 1.21 17.32
CA ASP A 156 -21.52 1.07 17.19
C ASP A 156 -22.40 2.08 17.98
N THR A 157 -22.95 3.10 17.30
CA THR A 157 -24.35 3.55 17.44
C THR A 157 -24.63 4.67 16.43
N GLY A 158 -25.53 4.41 15.49
CA GLY A 158 -25.97 5.38 14.49
C GLY A 158 -26.81 6.51 15.10
N ALA A 159 -26.31 7.75 14.99
CA ALA A 159 -27.11 8.96 14.87
C ALA A 159 -26.17 10.11 14.47
N TYR A 160 -26.29 10.61 13.23
CA TYR A 160 -25.66 11.87 12.83
C TYR A 160 -26.54 13.04 13.30
N PRO A 161 -25.96 14.10 13.90
CA PRO A 161 -26.72 15.32 14.17
C PRO A 161 -27.02 16.07 12.86
N GLN A 162 -28.20 16.69 12.81
CA GLN A 162 -28.59 17.62 11.74
C GLN A 162 -28.04 19.00 12.10
N ASP A 163 -27.14 19.52 11.27
CA ASP A 163 -26.59 20.87 11.43
C ASP A 163 -27.52 21.92 10.79
N ASP A 164 -27.95 22.89 11.61
CA ASP A 164 -28.71 24.07 11.21
C ASP A 164 -27.80 25.15 10.55
N ASP A 165 -28.42 25.91 9.66
CA ASP A 165 -27.85 26.88 8.72
C ASP A 165 -26.92 27.96 9.33
N VAL A 166 -25.66 27.98 8.90
CA VAL A 166 -24.76 29.13 9.06
C VAL A 166 -24.41 29.72 7.69
N PRO A 167 -24.66 31.02 7.41
CA PRO A 167 -24.31 31.63 6.15
C PRO A 167 -22.80 31.93 6.10
N ILE A 168 -22.08 31.26 5.21
CA ILE A 168 -20.66 31.50 4.93
C ILE A 168 -20.56 32.41 3.72
N ASP A 169 -20.32 33.69 3.94
CA ASP A 169 -19.97 34.66 2.91
C ASP A 169 -18.44 34.75 2.83
N SER A 170 -17.84 34.02 1.88
CA SER A 170 -16.40 34.00 1.62
C SER A 170 -16.08 34.40 0.18
N PRO A 171 -15.00 35.16 -0.05
CA PRO A 171 -14.72 35.80 -1.33
C PRO A 171 -14.32 34.78 -2.41
N LYS A 172 -14.94 34.93 -3.59
CA LYS A 172 -14.68 34.11 -4.79
C LYS A 172 -13.38 34.53 -5.47
N ASN A 173 -12.24 34.02 -4.98
CA ASN A 173 -11.02 33.99 -5.78
C ASN A 173 -11.05 32.77 -6.70
N THR A 174 -11.51 33.00 -7.93
CA THR A 174 -11.55 31.94 -8.95
C THR A 174 -10.16 31.80 -9.54
N VAL A 175 -9.44 30.77 -9.12
CA VAL A 175 -8.20 30.35 -9.75
C VAL A 175 -8.50 28.98 -10.39
N TYR A 176 -8.00 28.78 -11.60
CA TYR A 176 -8.18 27.56 -12.37
C TYR A 176 -7.22 26.48 -11.83
N TYR A 177 -7.74 25.32 -11.42
CA TYR A 177 -6.96 24.29 -10.73
C TYR A 177 -7.13 22.90 -11.37
N ARG A 178 -6.06 22.11 -11.36
CA ARG A 178 -5.97 20.81 -12.03
C ARG A 178 -6.46 19.71 -11.08
N ASN A 179 -7.57 19.06 -11.41
CA ASN A 179 -8.02 17.86 -10.69
C ASN A 179 -6.91 16.80 -10.74
N VAL A 180 -6.39 16.39 -9.58
CA VAL A 180 -5.50 15.22 -9.45
C VAL A 180 -6.36 13.99 -9.65
N SER A 181 -6.54 13.64 -10.91
CA SER A 181 -7.28 12.49 -11.37
C SER A 181 -6.43 11.25 -11.09
N CYS A 182 -6.90 10.35 -10.22
CA CYS A 182 -6.29 9.02 -10.04
C CYS A 182 -6.61 8.11 -11.25
N TYR A 183 -6.42 8.62 -12.46
CA TYR A 183 -6.63 7.91 -13.72
C TYR A 183 -5.34 7.99 -14.52
N CYS A 184 -4.28 7.39 -14.00
CA CYS A 184 -3.25 6.90 -14.89
C CYS A 184 -3.63 5.48 -15.25
N HIS A 185 -3.86 5.24 -16.54
CA HIS A 185 -3.65 3.90 -17.06
C HIS A 185 -2.20 3.55 -16.75
N MET A 186 -1.99 2.66 -15.78
CA MET A 186 -0.77 1.88 -15.80
C MET A 186 -0.91 1.05 -17.07
N ASN A 187 -0.29 1.51 -18.14
CA ASN A 187 -0.10 0.65 -19.29
C ASN A 187 0.82 -0.45 -18.77
N ASP A 188 0.31 -1.68 -18.72
CA ASP A 188 1.04 -2.89 -18.34
C ASP A 188 2.13 -3.25 -19.40
N ASP A 189 2.60 -2.28 -20.20
CA ASP A 189 3.40 -2.45 -21.42
C ASP A 189 4.78 -1.76 -21.35
N GLU A 190 5.34 -1.54 -20.16
CA GLU A 190 6.80 -1.36 -20.05
C GLU A 190 7.42 -2.72 -19.72
N GLU A 191 7.37 -3.62 -20.71
CA GLU A 191 8.33 -4.71 -20.82
C GLU A 191 9.71 -4.06 -20.87
N GLU A 192 10.46 -4.20 -19.77
CA GLU A 192 11.88 -3.90 -19.72
C GLU A 192 12.57 -4.69 -20.83
N GLU A 193 13.05 -3.99 -21.86
CA GLU A 193 14.06 -4.52 -22.79
C GLU A 193 15.29 -4.82 -21.92
N GLU A 194 15.41 -6.08 -21.49
CA GLU A 194 16.63 -6.62 -20.90
C GLU A 194 17.75 -6.45 -21.95
N GLU A 195 18.69 -5.54 -21.66
CA GLU A 195 19.94 -5.42 -22.39
C GLU A 195 20.66 -6.78 -22.30
N GLU A 196 20.78 -7.47 -23.43
CA GLU A 196 21.64 -8.64 -23.61
C GLU A 196 23.09 -8.20 -23.34
N GLU A 197 23.57 -8.37 -22.10
CA GLU A 197 25.00 -8.38 -21.81
C GLU A 197 25.59 -9.65 -22.43
N GLU A 198 26.38 -9.48 -23.50
CA GLU A 198 27.20 -10.51 -24.11
C GLU A 198 28.16 -11.08 -23.05
N GLU A 199 27.85 -12.27 -22.52
CA GLU A 199 28.81 -13.06 -21.75
C GLU A 199 29.88 -13.59 -22.71
N GLU A 200 31.08 -13.01 -22.64
CA GLU A 200 32.28 -13.53 -23.28
C GLU A 200 32.60 -14.91 -22.68
N GLU A 201 32.52 -15.94 -23.53
CA GLU A 201 32.95 -17.31 -23.24
C GLU A 201 34.47 -17.33 -22.96
N GLU A 202 34.88 -17.44 -21.71
CA GLU A 202 36.21 -17.97 -21.37
C GLU A 202 36.10 -19.48 -21.15
N GLU A 203 36.59 -20.21 -22.15
CA GLU A 203 36.93 -21.63 -22.08
C GLU A 203 37.96 -21.84 -20.96
N ASP A 204 37.65 -22.71 -19.99
CA ASP A 204 38.68 -23.39 -19.20
C ASP A 204 38.18 -24.77 -18.75
N GLU A 205 38.68 -25.76 -19.50
CA GLU A 205 39.27 -27.04 -19.08
C GLU A 205 38.63 -27.86 -17.94
N ASP A 206 38.12 -29.02 -18.35
CA ASP A 206 38.29 -30.34 -17.74
C ASP A 206 38.41 -30.44 -16.21
N GLU A 207 37.41 -31.05 -15.56
CA GLU A 207 37.70 -32.05 -14.54
C GLU A 207 36.50 -33.00 -14.33
N ASP A 208 36.80 -34.30 -14.53
CA ASP A 208 35.96 -35.45 -14.24
C ASP A 208 35.41 -35.42 -12.80
N ASP A 209 34.18 -35.88 -12.58
CA ASP A 209 33.94 -37.07 -11.75
C ASP A 209 32.46 -37.29 -11.36
N GLU A 210 32.04 -38.52 -11.64
CA GLU A 210 31.05 -39.33 -10.92
C GLU A 210 29.56 -38.92 -10.95
N ASP A 211 28.83 -39.57 -11.86
CA ASP A 211 27.37 -39.76 -11.82
C ASP A 211 26.92 -40.42 -10.50
N GLU A 212 26.72 -39.63 -9.44
CA GLU A 212 26.04 -40.08 -8.23
C GLU A 212 24.55 -40.32 -8.52
N ASP A 213 24.20 -41.60 -8.62
CA ASP A 213 22.88 -42.21 -8.74
C ASP A 213 21.79 -41.49 -7.89
N THR A 214 21.12 -40.50 -8.52
CA THR A 214 20.10 -39.62 -7.93
C THR A 214 18.81 -40.36 -7.51
N SER A 215 18.73 -41.67 -7.71
CA SER A 215 17.53 -42.47 -7.49
C SER A 215 17.15 -42.68 -6.01
N LYS A 216 18.08 -42.50 -5.05
CA LYS A 216 17.89 -42.83 -3.62
C LYS A 216 17.29 -41.74 -2.73
N TYR A 217 17.22 -40.49 -3.18
CA TYR A 217 16.81 -39.37 -2.33
C TYR A 217 15.66 -38.55 -2.93
N PHE A 218 14.94 -37.83 -2.08
CA PHE A 218 14.09 -36.71 -2.45
C PHE A 218 14.80 -35.40 -2.09
N LEU A 219 14.77 -34.42 -3.00
CA LEU A 219 15.22 -33.05 -2.72
C LEU A 219 14.04 -32.23 -2.19
N LEU A 220 14.17 -31.64 -1.00
CA LEU A 220 13.22 -30.66 -0.50
C LEU A 220 13.51 -29.28 -1.12
N ARG A 221 12.49 -28.40 -1.21
CA ARG A 221 12.65 -27.00 -1.64
C ARG A 221 13.67 -26.20 -0.81
N SER A 222 14.00 -26.67 0.40
CA SER A 222 15.04 -26.11 1.25
C SER A 222 16.47 -26.55 0.89
N GLY A 223 16.66 -27.30 -0.21
CA GLY A 223 17.94 -27.89 -0.62
C GLY A 223 18.37 -29.13 0.17
N ARG A 224 17.56 -29.60 1.13
CA ARG A 224 17.90 -30.73 2.02
C ARG A 224 17.50 -32.06 1.37
N ARG A 225 18.42 -33.04 1.33
CA ARG A 225 18.19 -34.41 0.81
C ARG A 225 17.56 -35.32 1.88
N VAL A 226 16.54 -36.10 1.53
CA VAL A 226 15.85 -37.06 2.42
C VAL A 226 15.83 -38.45 1.76
N PRO A 227 16.24 -39.53 2.45
CA PRO A 227 16.28 -40.88 1.86
C PRO A 227 14.87 -41.45 1.60
N LYS A 228 14.69 -42.17 0.48
CA LYS A 228 13.46 -42.91 0.19
C LYS A 228 13.37 -44.13 1.12
N ILE A 229 12.40 -44.13 2.04
CA ILE A 229 12.13 -45.31 2.88
C ILE A 229 11.37 -46.32 2.02
N GLN A 230 12.00 -47.45 1.66
CA GLN A 230 11.29 -48.57 1.06
C GLN A 230 10.39 -49.20 2.13
N MET A 231 9.08 -49.05 1.97
CA MET A 231 8.13 -49.86 2.73
C MET A 231 8.13 -51.26 2.10
N SER A 232 8.69 -52.22 2.83
CA SER A 232 8.64 -53.66 2.52
C SER A 232 7.28 -54.26 2.84
#